data_AF-A0A9E3VEY4-F1
#
_entry.id   AF-A0A9E3VEY4-F1
#
_cell.length_a   1.000
_cell.length_b   1.000
_cell.length_c   1.000
_cell.angle_alpha   90.00
_cell.angle_beta   90.00
_cell.angle_gamma   90.00
#
_symmetry.space_group_name_H-M   'P 1'
#
loop_
_entity.id
_entity.type
_entity.pdbx_description
1 polymer ?
#
loop_
_entity_poly.entity_id
_entity_poly.type
_entity_poly.pdbx_seq_one_letter_code
_entity_poly.pdbx_strand_id
1 'polypeptide(L)'
;MRQANGCAQATVDGEPERFWPRATGALTSAQLSGPDADRALSELSAYADKLNVVKGINYPFGNNHGGGGAQCLTAARTYSAPGSDGNAGVFAEGESIDNRIARTLDNGAEPLALYAGPMFGYVNEVLSYRGARNRRGAERNPFNVYSRLMGLTTPNDPKQQQIAQGRTSVNDLVRTELRALMGMRAMSQGDKQKLQQHLDAVRDLEVKMACTVPTQTASAVGAYQNGVQVDWTDGDVLQKIARLHLDLLAYAFGCGLVHAATLQVGDGLDQTRFVVPTSAGGTTRLGAFHPISHRATCDGCFGDASNPGQMAEYHHQIDRIHARLFKYFLDQLSARGIVDQGVSCWCFDISNKFHDTTNVPYILAGSGNGYLKTGQVVNVGGSAHNRLFNTIINATGVRQASGALVDDFGDASLPKGEVTALKA
;
A
#
# COMPACT_ATOMS: atom_id res chain seq x y z
N MET A 1 0.42 1.94 0.00
CA MET A 1 0.32 0.62 0.64
C MET A 1 0.30 0.86 2.15
N ARG A 2 -0.71 0.35 2.86
CA ARG A 2 -0.73 0.37 4.32
C ARG A 2 -0.35 -1.00 4.86
N GLN A 3 0.57 -1.02 5.81
CA GLN A 3 0.76 -2.15 6.71
C GLN A 3 -0.14 -1.94 7.92
N ALA A 4 -0.92 -2.97 8.27
CA ALA A 4 -1.67 -2.96 9.51
C ALA A 4 -0.80 -2.86 10.74
N ASN A 5 -1.34 -2.27 11.82
CA ASN A 5 -0.66 -2.09 13.11
C ASN A 5 0.47 -1.05 13.02
N GLY A 6 1.43 -1.13 13.94
CA GLY A 6 2.65 -0.33 13.93
C GLY A 6 3.84 -1.11 13.38
N CYS A 7 5.04 -0.65 13.71
CA CYS A 7 6.28 -1.35 13.40
C CYS A 7 7.11 -1.59 14.68
N ALA A 8 8.11 -2.47 14.58
CA ALA A 8 9.10 -2.70 15.62
C ALA A 8 10.14 -1.56 15.63
N GLN A 9 9.82 -0.50 16.36
CA GLN A 9 10.70 0.66 16.59
C GLN A 9 10.97 0.88 18.07
N ALA A 10 11.96 1.74 18.39
CA ALA A 10 12.31 2.01 19.78
C ALA A 10 11.13 2.59 20.57
N THR A 11 10.91 2.08 21.78
CA THR A 11 9.83 2.51 22.68
C THR A 11 10.37 2.91 24.06
N VAL A 12 9.53 3.61 24.82
CA VAL A 12 9.90 4.19 26.14
C VAL A 12 10.30 3.16 27.20
N ASP A 13 9.91 1.89 27.02
CA ASP A 13 10.27 0.77 27.88
C ASP A 13 11.59 0.08 27.48
N GLY A 14 12.35 0.68 26.56
CA GLY A 14 13.69 0.22 26.19
C GLY A 14 13.72 -0.84 25.09
N GLU A 15 12.62 -1.06 24.36
CA GLU A 15 12.67 -1.90 23.15
C GLU A 15 13.67 -1.30 22.15
N PRO A 16 14.57 -2.11 21.55
CA PRO A 16 15.54 -1.60 20.61
C PRO A 16 14.89 -1.15 19.31
N GLU A 17 15.48 -0.13 18.68
CA GLU A 17 15.13 0.26 17.32
C GLU A 17 15.38 -0.89 16.35
N ARG A 18 14.43 -1.21 15.46
CA ARG A 18 14.57 -2.26 14.43
C ARG A 18 13.98 -1.86 13.07
N PHE A 19 13.37 -0.69 12.97
CA PHE A 19 12.72 -0.21 11.76
C PHE A 19 13.55 0.87 11.07
N TRP A 20 13.87 1.94 11.79
CA TRP A 20 14.48 3.15 11.24
C TRP A 20 15.98 3.01 10.92
N PRO A 21 16.50 3.71 9.89
CA PRO A 21 17.92 3.92 9.72
C PRO A 21 18.50 4.67 10.92
N ARG A 22 19.77 4.42 11.26
CA ARG A 22 20.41 5.03 12.44
C ARG A 22 20.62 6.54 12.29
N ALA A 23 20.98 7.01 11.09
CA ALA A 23 21.29 8.41 10.83
C ALA A 23 20.14 9.12 10.09
N THR A 24 19.95 10.41 10.40
CA THR A 24 19.14 11.35 9.59
C THR A 24 20.00 12.05 8.54
N GLY A 25 19.39 12.63 7.50
CA GLY A 25 20.09 13.32 6.42
C GLY A 25 20.13 12.49 5.15
N ALA A 26 21.25 12.50 4.42
CA ALA A 26 21.39 11.74 3.19
C ALA A 26 21.24 10.22 3.43
N LEU A 27 20.45 9.56 2.60
CA LEU A 27 20.20 8.12 2.63
C LEU A 27 20.89 7.48 1.44
N THR A 28 21.71 6.47 1.70
CA THR A 28 22.48 5.77 0.66
C THR A 28 22.26 4.26 0.73
N SER A 29 22.41 3.59 -0.41
CA SER A 29 22.36 2.12 -0.46
C SER A 29 23.41 1.50 0.45
N ALA A 30 24.63 2.06 0.48
CA ALA A 30 25.73 1.57 1.32
C ALA A 30 25.40 1.65 2.82
N GLN A 31 24.70 2.70 3.26
CA GLN A 31 24.22 2.80 4.64
C GLN A 31 23.20 1.70 4.93
N LEU A 32 22.17 1.56 4.07
CA LEU A 32 21.08 0.60 4.27
C LEU A 32 21.54 -0.87 4.18
N SER A 33 22.50 -1.19 3.31
CA SER A 33 23.02 -2.56 3.15
C SER A 33 24.19 -2.89 4.08
N GLY A 34 24.76 -1.90 4.77
CA GLY A 34 25.90 -2.06 5.65
C GLY A 34 25.51 -1.80 7.11
N PRO A 35 25.81 -0.62 7.67
CA PRO A 35 25.50 -0.30 9.07
C PRO A 35 24.05 -0.51 9.48
N ASP A 36 23.09 -0.34 8.57
CA ASP A 36 21.66 -0.49 8.81
C ASP A 36 21.05 -1.80 8.28
N ALA A 37 21.87 -2.81 7.93
CA ALA A 37 21.41 -4.09 7.36
C ALA A 37 20.43 -4.87 8.26
N ASP A 38 20.49 -4.62 9.58
CA ASP A 38 19.61 -5.19 10.59
C ASP A 38 18.27 -4.44 10.71
N ARG A 39 18.09 -3.31 10.03
CA ARG A 39 16.85 -2.51 10.06
C ARG A 39 15.85 -2.96 9.01
N ALA A 40 14.56 -2.79 9.26
CA ALA A 40 13.52 -3.16 8.30
C ALA A 40 13.68 -2.42 6.96
N LEU A 41 14.09 -1.14 6.98
CA LEU A 41 14.30 -0.36 5.76
C LEU A 41 15.51 -0.81 4.92
N SER A 42 16.38 -1.70 5.42
CA SER A 42 17.47 -2.26 4.60
C SER A 42 16.98 -3.00 3.36
N GLU A 43 15.76 -3.56 3.42
CA GLU A 43 15.09 -4.22 2.30
C GLU A 43 14.88 -3.26 1.11
N LEU A 44 14.88 -1.94 1.35
CA LEU A 44 14.71 -0.91 0.32
C LEU A 44 16.04 -0.31 -0.17
N SER A 45 17.19 -0.89 0.19
CA SER A 45 18.53 -0.37 -0.15
C SER A 45 18.73 -0.07 -1.64
N ALA A 46 18.15 -0.86 -2.54
CA ALA A 46 18.21 -0.66 -3.99
C ALA A 46 17.52 0.63 -4.49
N TYR A 47 16.65 1.24 -3.67
CA TYR A 47 15.92 2.47 -3.99
C TYR A 47 16.32 3.63 -3.08
N ALA A 48 17.41 3.52 -2.31
CA ALA A 48 17.78 4.51 -1.30
C ALA A 48 17.74 5.96 -1.80
N ASP A 49 18.26 6.21 -3.01
CA ASP A 49 18.30 7.51 -3.71
C ASP A 49 16.92 8.02 -4.16
N LYS A 50 15.90 7.16 -4.17
CA LYS A 50 14.49 7.47 -4.50
C LYS A 50 13.60 7.62 -3.28
N LEU A 51 14.09 7.36 -2.06
CA LEU A 51 13.27 7.38 -0.85
C LEU A 51 13.25 8.75 -0.14
N ASN A 52 12.11 9.05 0.47
CA ASN A 52 12.04 9.94 1.64
C ASN A 52 11.53 9.13 2.84
N VAL A 53 12.40 8.96 3.83
CA VAL A 53 12.05 8.33 5.11
C VAL A 53 11.62 9.44 6.06
N VAL A 54 10.32 9.56 6.32
CA VAL A 54 9.74 10.67 7.09
C VAL A 54 9.45 10.23 8.52
N LYS A 55 10.24 10.75 9.46
CA LYS A 55 10.09 10.57 10.91
C LYS A 55 9.35 11.76 11.52
N GLY A 56 8.69 11.54 12.66
CA GLY A 56 8.07 12.59 13.46
C GLY A 56 6.69 13.02 12.98
N ILE A 57 5.97 12.18 12.25
CA ILE A 57 4.58 12.43 11.86
C ILE A 57 3.64 12.02 13.01
N ASN A 58 2.66 12.86 13.32
CA ASN A 58 1.70 12.65 14.40
C ASN A 58 0.25 12.57 13.89
N TYR A 59 -0.54 11.67 14.49
CA TYR A 59 -1.99 11.53 14.32
C TYR A 59 -2.70 12.19 15.51
N PRO A 60 -3.37 13.34 15.32
CA PRO A 60 -3.83 14.17 16.44
C PRO A 60 -5.24 13.85 16.96
N PHE A 61 -6.02 12.99 16.30
CA PHE A 61 -7.45 12.86 16.60
C PHE A 61 -7.88 11.51 17.15
N GLY A 62 -7.57 10.42 16.45
CA GLY A 62 -7.91 9.06 16.84
C GLY A 62 -6.69 8.27 17.29
N ASN A 63 -6.89 7.33 18.22
CA ASN A 63 -5.90 6.35 18.62
C ASN A 63 -6.36 4.94 18.25
N ASN A 64 -5.53 3.94 18.58
CA ASN A 64 -5.79 2.53 18.27
C ASN A 64 -5.89 2.28 16.75
N HIS A 65 -6.11 1.04 16.35
CA HIS A 65 -6.13 0.64 14.94
C HIS A 65 -7.26 1.30 14.14
N GLY A 66 -8.44 1.47 14.76
CA GLY A 66 -9.58 2.11 14.10
C GLY A 66 -9.35 3.61 13.88
N GLY A 67 -8.94 4.33 14.94
CA GLY A 67 -8.70 5.78 14.86
C GLY A 67 -7.45 6.13 14.06
N GLY A 68 -6.38 5.36 14.23
CA GLY A 68 -5.16 5.46 13.43
C GLY A 68 -5.40 5.15 11.96
N GLY A 69 -6.08 4.03 11.67
CA GLY A 69 -6.48 3.64 10.32
C GLY A 69 -7.30 4.70 9.60
N ALA A 70 -8.29 5.30 10.27
CA ALA A 70 -9.11 6.37 9.71
C ALA A 70 -8.29 7.64 9.38
N GLN A 71 -7.20 7.89 10.11
CA GLN A 71 -6.32 9.05 9.90
C GLN A 71 -5.27 8.81 8.81
N CYS A 72 -4.87 7.55 8.58
CA CYS A 72 -3.78 7.14 7.67
C CYS A 72 -3.69 7.91 6.35
N LEU A 73 -4.83 8.30 5.77
CA LEU A 73 -4.93 9.02 4.50
C LEU A 73 -5.83 10.26 4.53
N THR A 74 -6.39 10.65 5.68
CA THR A 74 -7.39 11.73 5.76
C THR A 74 -6.93 12.96 6.51
N ALA A 75 -6.09 12.80 7.55
CA ALA A 75 -5.80 13.87 8.50
C ALA A 75 -7.04 14.57 9.05
N ALA A 76 -8.10 13.80 9.24
CA ALA A 76 -9.39 14.27 9.73
C ALA A 76 -9.70 13.71 11.12
N ARG A 77 -10.60 14.39 11.84
CA ARG A 77 -11.18 13.87 13.09
C ARG A 77 -11.82 12.51 12.86
N THR A 78 -11.89 11.74 13.93
CA THR A 78 -12.55 10.43 13.92
C THR A 78 -13.91 10.50 14.59
N TYR A 79 -14.84 9.70 14.09
CA TYR A 79 -16.18 9.53 14.60
C TYR A 79 -16.39 8.07 14.98
N SER A 80 -16.90 7.81 16.19
CA SER A 80 -17.30 6.48 16.63
C SER A 80 -18.82 6.35 16.52
N ALA A 81 -19.29 5.41 15.71
CA ALA A 81 -20.70 5.14 15.57
C ALA A 81 -21.32 4.64 16.90
N PRO A 82 -22.46 5.19 17.34
CA PRO A 82 -23.17 4.67 18.50
C PRO A 82 -23.51 3.18 18.33
N GLY A 83 -23.25 2.38 19.36
CA GLY A 83 -23.59 0.96 19.37
C GLY A 83 -22.67 0.05 18.54
N SER A 84 -21.60 0.57 17.95
CA SER A 84 -20.55 -0.28 17.39
C SER A 84 -19.60 -0.74 18.50
N ASP A 85 -19.25 -2.01 18.53
CA ASP A 85 -18.07 -2.47 19.26
C ASP A 85 -16.86 -1.67 18.74
N GLY A 86 -16.05 -1.16 19.67
CA GLY A 86 -14.96 -0.22 19.39
C GLY A 86 -14.09 -0.58 18.17
N ASN A 87 -13.43 0.41 17.57
CA ASN A 87 -12.68 0.33 16.31
C ASN A 87 -13.49 -0.01 15.03
N ALA A 88 -14.52 -0.87 15.07
CA ALA A 88 -15.29 -1.26 13.88
C ALA A 88 -16.18 -0.16 13.31
N GLY A 89 -16.75 0.65 14.20
CA GLY A 89 -17.53 1.83 13.83
C GLY A 89 -16.73 3.13 13.86
N VAL A 90 -15.40 3.09 13.76
CA VAL A 90 -14.59 4.31 13.67
C VAL A 90 -14.47 4.74 12.21
N PHE A 91 -14.86 5.99 11.94
CA PHE A 91 -14.85 6.61 10.62
C PHE A 91 -14.07 7.93 10.65
N ALA A 92 -13.48 8.31 9.53
CA ALA A 92 -12.93 9.65 9.36
C ALA A 92 -14.03 10.68 9.04
N GLU A 93 -13.87 11.91 9.51
CA GLU A 93 -14.75 13.05 9.21
C GLU A 93 -14.32 13.84 7.96
N GLY A 94 -13.41 13.29 7.15
CA GLY A 94 -12.88 13.94 5.94
C GLY A 94 -12.68 12.97 4.78
N GLU A 95 -12.40 13.53 3.60
CA GLU A 95 -12.00 12.72 2.44
C GLU A 95 -10.55 12.25 2.57
N SER A 96 -10.20 11.17 1.85
CA SER A 96 -8.83 10.67 1.80
C SER A 96 -8.02 11.27 0.65
N ILE A 97 -6.69 11.28 0.78
CA ILE A 97 -5.77 11.86 -0.20
C ILE A 97 -5.90 11.22 -1.58
N ASP A 98 -6.10 9.90 -1.64
CA ASP A 98 -6.36 9.17 -2.89
C ASP A 98 -7.65 9.65 -3.57
N ASN A 99 -8.70 9.92 -2.78
CA ASN A 99 -9.95 10.47 -3.30
C ASN A 99 -9.76 11.88 -3.85
N ARG A 100 -9.02 12.74 -3.13
CA ARG A 100 -8.69 14.10 -3.57
C ARG A 100 -7.92 14.11 -4.88
N ILE A 101 -6.94 13.21 -5.03
CA ILE A 101 -6.14 13.10 -6.26
C ILE A 101 -7.01 12.58 -7.41
N ALA A 102 -7.67 11.43 -7.24
CA ALA A 102 -8.47 10.82 -8.30
C ALA A 102 -9.62 11.73 -8.77
N ARG A 103 -10.37 12.36 -7.85
CA ARG A 103 -11.47 13.24 -8.27
C ARG A 103 -11.00 14.44 -9.09
N THR A 104 -9.74 14.84 -8.93
CA THR A 104 -9.15 15.98 -9.65
C THR A 104 -8.53 15.55 -10.98
N LEU A 105 -7.77 14.45 -11.00
CA LEU A 105 -7.00 14.02 -12.18
C LEU A 105 -7.74 12.99 -13.05
N ASP A 106 -8.69 12.25 -12.49
CA ASP A 106 -9.48 11.21 -13.17
C ASP A 106 -10.91 11.68 -13.51
N ASN A 107 -11.13 12.99 -13.71
CA ASN A 107 -12.43 13.58 -14.06
C ASN A 107 -13.58 13.16 -13.11
N GLY A 108 -13.30 13.08 -11.81
CA GLY A 108 -14.29 12.67 -10.80
C GLY A 108 -14.45 11.16 -10.63
N ALA A 109 -13.72 10.32 -11.38
CA ALA A 109 -13.73 8.88 -11.17
C ALA A 109 -13.15 8.51 -9.81
N GLU A 110 -13.49 7.30 -9.35
CA GLU A 110 -13.00 6.80 -8.07
C GLU A 110 -11.61 6.17 -8.18
N PRO A 111 -10.74 6.35 -7.16
CA PRO A 111 -9.48 5.63 -7.08
C PRO A 111 -9.72 4.12 -6.90
N LEU A 112 -8.71 3.31 -7.21
CA LEU A 112 -8.72 1.89 -6.86
C LEU A 112 -8.48 1.73 -5.36
N ALA A 113 -9.45 1.18 -4.63
CA ALA A 113 -9.27 0.74 -3.25
C ALA A 113 -9.15 -0.78 -3.21
N LEU A 114 -7.99 -1.30 -2.81
CA LEU A 114 -7.64 -2.71 -2.86
C LEU A 114 -7.30 -3.25 -1.48
N TYR A 115 -7.53 -4.54 -1.28
CA TYR A 115 -7.32 -5.21 -0.01
C TYR A 115 -6.71 -6.61 -0.17
N ALA A 116 -5.72 -6.92 0.67
CA ALA A 116 -5.11 -8.23 0.77
C ALA A 116 -5.12 -8.71 2.23
N GLY A 117 -5.87 -9.77 2.51
CA GLY A 117 -5.96 -10.37 3.83
C GLY A 117 -7.35 -10.93 4.16
N PRO A 118 -7.54 -11.43 5.39
CA PRO A 118 -8.85 -11.79 5.91
C PRO A 118 -9.71 -10.54 6.16
N MET A 119 -11.05 -10.67 6.14
CA MET A 119 -11.97 -9.62 6.58
C MET A 119 -12.94 -10.25 7.57
N PHE A 120 -12.63 -10.17 8.86
CA PHE A 120 -13.42 -10.82 9.92
C PHE A 120 -14.39 -9.89 10.66
N GLY A 121 -14.43 -8.61 10.28
CA GLY A 121 -15.52 -7.69 10.64
C GLY A 121 -15.18 -6.65 11.70
N TYR A 122 -14.00 -6.71 12.34
CA TYR A 122 -13.67 -5.79 13.43
C TYR A 122 -12.98 -4.50 12.94
N VAL A 123 -11.90 -4.53 12.17
CA VAL A 123 -11.26 -3.31 11.62
C VAL A 123 -10.85 -3.53 10.17
N ASN A 124 -11.77 -4.07 9.37
CA ASN A 124 -11.48 -4.52 8.00
C ASN A 124 -10.95 -3.40 7.13
N GLU A 125 -11.75 -2.39 6.79
CA GLU A 125 -11.35 -1.35 5.86
C GLU A 125 -11.24 -0.03 6.60
N VAL A 126 -10.17 0.72 6.39
CA VAL A 126 -9.95 1.99 7.12
C VAL A 126 -9.37 3.12 6.26
N LEU A 127 -8.93 2.86 5.03
CA LEU A 127 -8.07 3.80 4.31
C LEU A 127 -8.81 4.88 3.50
N SER A 128 -9.75 4.48 2.64
CA SER A 128 -10.19 5.31 1.53
C SER A 128 -11.58 5.90 1.81
N TYR A 129 -11.73 7.22 1.68
CA TYR A 129 -12.94 7.98 2.00
C TYR A 129 -13.31 8.96 0.90
N ARG A 130 -14.58 8.95 0.49
CA ARG A 130 -15.15 9.96 -0.42
C ARG A 130 -15.35 11.31 0.26
N GLY A 131 -15.45 11.31 1.57
CA GLY A 131 -15.78 12.44 2.43
C GLY A 131 -16.12 11.95 3.84
N ALA A 132 -16.64 12.84 4.66
CA ALA A 132 -17.00 12.54 6.05
C ALA A 132 -17.87 11.28 6.16
N ARG A 133 -17.37 10.29 6.91
CA ARG A 133 -17.99 9.00 7.23
C ARG A 133 -18.39 8.15 6.02
N ASN A 134 -17.92 8.52 4.82
CA ASN A 134 -18.20 7.81 3.58
C ASN A 134 -16.99 6.97 3.18
N ARG A 135 -16.79 5.88 3.93
CA ARG A 135 -15.72 4.91 3.67
C ARG A 135 -16.00 4.13 2.38
N ARG A 136 -14.98 4.03 1.53
CA ARG A 136 -15.01 3.21 0.31
C ARG A 136 -14.62 1.77 0.65
N GLY A 137 -15.44 0.82 0.21
CA GLY A 137 -15.11 -0.60 0.30
C GLY A 137 -13.96 -0.95 -0.64
N ALA A 138 -13.14 -1.93 -0.26
CA ALA A 138 -11.95 -2.32 -1.00
C ALA A 138 -12.14 -3.65 -1.74
N GLU A 139 -11.70 -3.70 -2.99
CA GLU A 139 -11.74 -4.92 -3.80
C GLU A 139 -10.65 -5.89 -3.34
N ARG A 140 -11.06 -7.09 -2.98
CA ARG A 140 -10.19 -8.15 -2.44
C ARG A 140 -9.73 -9.12 -3.51
N ASN A 141 -10.49 -9.26 -4.57
CA ASN A 141 -10.23 -10.20 -5.66
C ASN A 141 -9.49 -9.49 -6.82
N PRO A 142 -8.20 -9.81 -7.06
CA PRO A 142 -7.44 -9.24 -8.19
C PRO A 142 -8.10 -9.48 -9.56
N PHE A 143 -8.92 -10.51 -9.73
CA PHE A 143 -9.59 -10.80 -11.00
C PHE A 143 -10.73 -9.85 -11.30
N ASN A 144 -11.44 -9.37 -10.27
CA ASN A 144 -12.44 -8.33 -10.44
C ASN A 144 -11.77 -7.01 -10.87
N VAL A 145 -10.64 -6.69 -10.23
CA VAL A 145 -9.83 -5.51 -10.59
C VAL A 145 -9.35 -5.62 -12.04
N TYR A 146 -8.76 -6.75 -12.42
CA TYR A 146 -8.33 -7.02 -13.79
C TYR A 146 -9.47 -6.88 -14.78
N SER A 147 -10.61 -7.53 -14.52
CA SER A 147 -11.79 -7.49 -15.41
C SER A 147 -12.30 -6.06 -15.58
N ARG A 148 -12.30 -5.25 -14.51
CA ARG A 148 -12.65 -3.84 -14.58
C ARG A 148 -11.64 -3.02 -15.39
N LEU A 149 -10.35 -3.21 -15.17
CA LEU A 149 -9.28 -2.50 -15.90
C LEU A 149 -9.29 -2.83 -17.40
N MET A 150 -9.65 -4.06 -17.75
CA MET A 150 -9.71 -4.53 -19.14
C MET A 150 -11.08 -4.30 -19.80
N GLY A 151 -12.06 -3.71 -19.11
CA GLY A 151 -13.39 -3.47 -19.66
C GLY A 151 -14.20 -4.74 -19.95
N LEU A 152 -13.92 -5.84 -19.25
CA LEU A 152 -14.60 -7.14 -19.39
C LEU A 152 -15.92 -7.16 -18.61
N THR A 153 -16.78 -6.18 -18.89
CA THR A 153 -17.99 -5.90 -18.11
C THR A 153 -19.27 -6.39 -18.77
N THR A 154 -19.19 -7.07 -19.92
CA THR A 154 -20.39 -7.52 -20.65
C THR A 154 -20.84 -8.88 -20.11
N PRO A 155 -21.98 -8.96 -19.40
CA PRO A 155 -22.49 -10.24 -18.94
C PRO A 155 -22.84 -11.11 -20.15
N ASN A 156 -22.46 -12.39 -20.12
CA ASN A 156 -22.77 -13.42 -21.13
C ASN A 156 -22.03 -13.35 -22.47
N ASP A 157 -20.97 -12.55 -22.63
CA ASP A 157 -20.04 -12.76 -23.75
C ASP A 157 -19.14 -13.98 -23.46
N PRO A 158 -19.26 -15.10 -24.22
CA PRO A 158 -18.46 -16.30 -23.97
C PRO A 158 -16.95 -16.06 -24.06
N LYS A 159 -16.51 -15.09 -24.86
CA LYS A 159 -15.10 -14.75 -25.01
C LYS A 159 -14.59 -13.94 -23.81
N GLN A 160 -15.36 -12.97 -23.33
CA GLN A 160 -15.01 -12.24 -22.09
C GLN A 160 -15.01 -13.17 -20.87
N GLN A 161 -15.92 -14.15 -20.83
CA GLN A 161 -15.93 -15.17 -19.78
C GLN A 161 -14.69 -16.06 -19.83
N GLN A 162 -14.24 -16.48 -21.02
CA GLN A 162 -13.01 -17.26 -21.13
C GLN A 162 -11.77 -16.46 -20.68
N ILE A 163 -11.73 -15.15 -20.92
CA ILE A 163 -10.65 -14.28 -20.44
C ILE A 163 -10.72 -14.05 -18.94
N ALA A 164 -11.91 -13.79 -18.39
CA ALA A 164 -12.10 -13.66 -16.94
C ALA A 164 -11.75 -14.96 -16.19
N GLN A 165 -11.82 -16.11 -16.88
CA GLN A 165 -11.37 -17.42 -16.42
C GLN A 165 -9.89 -17.72 -16.71
N GLY A 166 -9.14 -16.78 -17.29
CA GLY A 166 -7.72 -16.94 -17.63
C GLY A 166 -7.45 -17.98 -18.74
N ARG A 167 -8.45 -18.33 -19.55
CA ARG A 167 -8.35 -19.35 -20.62
C ARG A 167 -7.89 -18.78 -21.96
N THR A 168 -8.01 -17.48 -22.17
CA THR A 168 -7.55 -16.74 -23.37
C THR A 168 -7.04 -15.37 -22.95
N SER A 169 -6.24 -14.74 -23.82
CA SER A 169 -5.77 -13.36 -23.61
C SER A 169 -6.80 -12.33 -24.10
N VAL A 170 -6.88 -11.16 -23.44
CA VAL A 170 -7.56 -9.97 -23.99
C VAL A 170 -6.97 -9.60 -25.34
N ASN A 171 -5.65 -9.76 -25.50
CA ASN A 171 -4.95 -9.48 -26.76
C ASN A 171 -5.47 -10.36 -27.90
N ASP A 172 -6.01 -11.55 -27.62
CA ASP A 172 -6.58 -12.43 -28.64
C ASP A 172 -7.91 -11.90 -29.20
N LEU A 173 -8.67 -11.12 -28.42
CA LEU A 173 -9.94 -10.53 -28.90
C LEU A 173 -9.74 -9.47 -29.96
N VAL A 174 -8.69 -8.66 -29.79
CA VAL A 174 -8.42 -7.46 -30.61
C VAL A 174 -7.27 -7.70 -31.59
N ARG A 175 -6.84 -8.96 -31.76
CA ARG A 175 -5.63 -9.30 -32.53
C ARG A 175 -5.70 -8.84 -33.98
N THR A 176 -6.86 -8.89 -34.60
CA THR A 176 -7.06 -8.49 -36.01
C THR A 176 -6.94 -6.98 -36.15
N GLU A 177 -7.62 -6.24 -35.28
CA GLU A 177 -7.61 -4.78 -35.20
C GLU A 177 -6.20 -4.26 -34.90
N LEU A 178 -5.50 -4.90 -33.96
CA LEU A 178 -4.10 -4.58 -33.63
C LEU A 178 -3.17 -4.78 -34.83
N ARG A 179 -3.30 -5.89 -35.57
CA ARG A 179 -2.50 -6.12 -36.78
C ARG A 179 -2.78 -5.06 -37.85
N ALA A 180 -4.04 -4.70 -38.04
CA ALA A 180 -4.43 -3.65 -38.97
C ALA A 180 -3.82 -2.30 -38.56
N LEU A 181 -3.93 -1.94 -37.27
CA LEU A 181 -3.35 -0.73 -36.70
C LEU A 181 -1.82 -0.70 -36.90
N MET A 182 -1.09 -1.74 -36.49
CA MET A 182 0.37 -1.85 -36.66
C MET A 182 0.83 -1.80 -38.13
N GLY A 183 -0.05 -2.17 -39.06
CA GLY A 183 0.18 -2.10 -40.51
C GLY A 183 -0.04 -0.72 -41.11
N MET A 184 -0.65 0.23 -40.38
CA MET A 184 -0.91 1.58 -40.89
C MET A 184 0.39 2.33 -41.16
N ARG A 185 0.46 3.00 -42.32
CA ARG A 185 1.62 3.84 -42.70
C ARG A 185 1.83 5.03 -41.77
N ALA A 186 0.75 5.52 -41.14
CA ALA A 186 0.79 6.64 -40.22
C ALA A 186 1.41 6.29 -38.85
N MET A 187 1.54 5.00 -38.50
CA MET A 187 2.16 4.61 -37.24
C MET A 187 3.68 4.71 -37.30
N SER A 188 4.26 5.53 -36.42
CA SER A 188 5.70 5.59 -36.25
C SER A 188 6.25 4.29 -35.65
N GLN A 189 7.56 4.06 -35.80
CA GLN A 189 8.21 2.92 -35.13
C GLN A 189 8.11 3.01 -33.60
N GLY A 190 8.16 4.23 -33.04
CA GLY A 190 8.00 4.45 -31.61
C GLY A 190 6.61 4.05 -31.11
N ASP A 191 5.56 4.37 -31.85
CA ASP A 191 4.20 3.99 -31.48
C ASP A 191 3.99 2.48 -31.55
N LYS A 192 4.57 1.83 -32.56
CA LYS A 192 4.56 0.36 -32.68
C LYS A 192 5.25 -0.30 -31.48
N GLN A 193 6.39 0.24 -31.06
CA GLN A 193 7.11 -0.26 -29.89
C GLN A 193 6.31 -0.09 -28.60
N LYS A 194 5.69 1.08 -28.37
CA LYS A 194 4.81 1.32 -27.21
C LYS A 194 3.61 0.37 -27.19
N LEU A 195 2.98 0.18 -28.35
CA LEU A 195 1.86 -0.76 -28.46
C LEU A 195 2.32 -2.19 -28.15
N GLN A 196 3.46 -2.63 -28.68
CA GLN A 196 4.02 -3.95 -28.38
C GLN A 196 4.31 -4.10 -26.87
N GLN A 197 4.93 -3.10 -26.24
CA GLN A 197 5.19 -3.10 -24.80
C GLN A 197 3.90 -3.21 -23.98
N HIS A 198 2.82 -2.55 -24.41
CA HIS A 198 1.51 -2.67 -23.78
C HIS A 198 0.97 -4.10 -23.90
N LEU A 199 1.02 -4.70 -25.09
CA LEU A 199 0.54 -6.07 -25.32
C LEU A 199 1.35 -7.09 -24.51
N ASP A 200 2.67 -6.94 -24.46
CA ASP A 200 3.55 -7.78 -23.65
C ASP A 200 3.24 -7.63 -22.16
N ALA A 201 2.99 -6.41 -21.68
CA ALA A 201 2.60 -6.17 -20.29
C ALA A 201 1.25 -6.80 -19.92
N VAL A 202 0.25 -6.77 -20.83
CA VAL A 202 -1.02 -7.49 -20.64
C VAL A 202 -0.77 -8.99 -20.56
N ARG A 203 0.04 -9.54 -21.48
CA ARG A 203 0.32 -10.97 -21.51
C ARG A 203 1.07 -11.44 -20.27
N ASP A 204 2.08 -10.71 -19.83
CA ASP A 204 2.85 -11.02 -18.63
C ASP A 204 1.96 -10.96 -17.38
N LEU A 205 1.04 -9.99 -17.31
CA LEU A 205 0.06 -9.90 -16.23
C LEU A 205 -0.88 -11.11 -16.22
N GLU A 206 -1.44 -11.49 -17.37
CA GLU A 206 -2.29 -12.68 -17.51
C GLU A 206 -1.55 -13.96 -17.14
N VAL A 207 -0.31 -14.12 -17.61
CA VAL A 207 0.54 -15.27 -17.28
C VAL A 207 0.83 -15.29 -15.79
N LYS A 208 1.18 -14.16 -15.17
CA LYS A 208 1.35 -14.09 -13.71
C LYS A 208 0.05 -14.45 -12.98
N MET A 209 -1.10 -13.95 -13.43
CA MET A 209 -2.40 -14.31 -12.84
C MET A 209 -2.73 -15.80 -13.00
N ALA A 210 -2.31 -16.43 -14.10
CA ALA A 210 -2.48 -17.86 -14.36
C ALA A 210 -1.42 -18.77 -13.69
N CYS A 211 -0.18 -18.29 -13.52
CA CYS A 211 0.98 -19.06 -13.02
C CYS A 211 1.31 -18.80 -11.53
N THR A 212 0.90 -17.67 -10.93
CA THR A 212 0.98 -17.39 -9.47
C THR A 212 -0.03 -18.23 -8.67
N VAL A 213 -0.50 -19.27 -9.31
CA VAL A 213 -1.60 -20.13 -8.94
C VAL A 213 -1.07 -21.57 -8.79
N PRO A 214 -0.30 -21.89 -7.73
CA PRO A 214 -0.25 -23.25 -7.19
C PRO A 214 -1.68 -23.76 -6.94
N THR A 215 -1.95 -25.07 -6.96
CA THR A 215 -3.30 -25.65 -6.73
C THR A 215 -4.07 -25.03 -5.55
N GLN A 216 -3.38 -24.61 -4.48
CA GLN A 216 -3.97 -23.93 -3.30
C GLN A 216 -4.25 -22.42 -3.49
N THR A 217 -3.54 -21.76 -4.40
CA THR A 217 -3.77 -20.34 -4.76
C THR A 217 -4.70 -20.23 -5.96
N ALA A 218 -4.76 -21.25 -6.83
CA ALA A 218 -5.85 -21.52 -7.78
C ALA A 218 -7.17 -21.63 -7.05
N SER A 219 -7.15 -22.33 -5.91
CA SER A 219 -8.30 -22.38 -5.05
C SER A 219 -8.54 -21.09 -4.27
N ALA A 220 -7.57 -20.17 -4.05
CA ALA A 220 -7.81 -18.88 -3.38
C ALA A 220 -8.38 -17.81 -4.29
N VAL A 221 -7.75 -17.66 -5.45
CA VAL A 221 -8.23 -16.85 -6.57
C VAL A 221 -9.54 -17.43 -7.12
N GLY A 222 -9.54 -18.73 -7.37
CA GLY A 222 -10.72 -19.48 -7.77
C GLY A 222 -11.71 -19.67 -6.63
N ALA A 223 -11.40 -19.41 -5.36
CA ALA A 223 -12.38 -19.35 -4.26
C ALA A 223 -13.21 -18.08 -4.33
N TYR A 224 -12.57 -16.94 -4.65
CA TYR A 224 -13.33 -15.72 -4.91
C TYR A 224 -14.32 -15.89 -6.07
N GLN A 225 -14.01 -16.77 -7.04
CA GLN A 225 -14.88 -17.06 -8.20
C GLN A 225 -15.80 -18.28 -8.02
N ASN A 226 -15.40 -19.30 -7.25
CA ASN A 226 -16.05 -20.63 -7.21
C ASN A 226 -16.30 -21.16 -5.78
N GLY A 227 -16.15 -20.36 -4.72
CA GLY A 227 -16.55 -20.73 -3.36
C GLY A 227 -15.69 -21.80 -2.66
N VAL A 228 -14.45 -22.03 -3.11
CA VAL A 228 -13.52 -22.96 -2.44
C VAL A 228 -13.10 -22.42 -1.07
N GLN A 229 -12.89 -23.29 -0.09
CA GLN A 229 -12.39 -22.91 1.23
C GLN A 229 -10.89 -22.61 1.16
N VAL A 230 -10.50 -21.39 1.48
CA VAL A 230 -9.10 -20.95 1.59
C VAL A 230 -8.84 -20.43 2.98
N ASP A 231 -7.68 -20.79 3.52
CA ASP A 231 -7.20 -20.20 4.75
C ASP A 231 -6.74 -18.76 4.51
N TRP A 232 -7.64 -17.82 4.75
CA TRP A 232 -7.37 -16.39 4.62
C TRP A 232 -6.39 -15.85 5.66
N THR A 233 -6.00 -16.65 6.66
CA THR A 233 -4.99 -16.30 7.65
C THR A 233 -3.58 -16.73 7.24
N ASP A 234 -3.40 -17.43 6.12
CA ASP A 234 -2.07 -17.81 5.65
C ASP A 234 -1.32 -16.60 5.05
N GLY A 235 -0.20 -16.22 5.68
CA GLY A 235 0.66 -15.12 5.24
C GLY A 235 1.26 -15.32 3.85
N ASP A 236 1.41 -16.55 3.36
CA ASP A 236 1.87 -16.81 2.00
C ASP A 236 0.77 -16.50 0.97
N VAL A 237 -0.49 -16.79 1.30
CA VAL A 237 -1.65 -16.43 0.48
C VAL A 237 -1.83 -14.92 0.44
N LEU A 238 -1.75 -14.25 1.59
CA LEU A 238 -1.83 -12.79 1.68
C LEU A 238 -0.75 -12.11 0.83
N GLN A 239 0.52 -12.55 0.94
CA GLN A 239 1.61 -11.99 0.15
C GLN A 239 1.41 -12.17 -1.36
N LYS A 240 0.88 -13.32 -1.82
CA LYS A 240 0.58 -13.55 -3.24
C LYS A 240 -0.53 -12.62 -3.73
N ILE A 241 -1.62 -12.48 -2.98
CA ILE A 241 -2.73 -11.57 -3.34
C ILE A 241 -2.25 -10.12 -3.38
N ALA A 242 -1.45 -9.70 -2.38
CA ALA A 242 -0.85 -8.38 -2.36
C ALA A 242 0.01 -8.13 -3.60
N ARG A 243 0.87 -9.08 -4.00
CA ARG A 243 1.69 -8.95 -5.22
C ARG A 243 0.85 -8.84 -6.50
N LEU A 244 -0.22 -9.62 -6.63
CA LEU A 244 -1.14 -9.51 -7.77
C LEU A 244 -1.80 -8.14 -7.84
N HIS A 245 -2.27 -7.59 -6.71
CA HIS A 245 -2.79 -6.22 -6.66
C HIS A 245 -1.71 -5.20 -7.03
N LEU A 246 -0.46 -5.37 -6.55
CA LEU A 246 0.65 -4.46 -6.88
C LEU A 246 1.03 -4.52 -8.38
N ASP A 247 1.00 -5.69 -9.00
CA ASP A 247 1.18 -5.85 -10.46
C ASP A 247 0.10 -5.09 -11.24
N LEU A 248 -1.17 -5.24 -10.82
CA LEU A 248 -2.31 -4.55 -11.42
C LEU A 248 -2.21 -3.02 -11.26
N LEU A 249 -1.80 -2.55 -10.08
CA LEU A 249 -1.56 -1.12 -9.83
C LEU A 249 -0.44 -0.59 -10.72
N ALA A 250 0.69 -1.29 -10.82
CA ALA A 250 1.80 -0.86 -11.67
C ALA A 250 1.41 -0.81 -13.16
N TYR A 251 0.59 -1.76 -13.61
CA TYR A 251 -0.01 -1.73 -14.94
C TYR A 251 -0.95 -0.54 -15.12
N ALA A 252 -1.89 -0.32 -14.20
CA ALA A 252 -2.88 0.75 -14.28
C ALA A 252 -2.22 2.14 -14.29
N PHE A 253 -1.24 2.38 -13.42
CA PHE A 253 -0.47 3.62 -13.42
C PHE A 253 0.37 3.78 -14.70
N GLY A 254 1.06 2.73 -15.15
CA GLY A 254 1.85 2.78 -16.38
C GLY A 254 1.04 3.06 -17.64
N CYS A 255 -0.24 2.66 -17.64
CA CYS A 255 -1.17 2.96 -18.73
C CYS A 255 -1.95 4.27 -18.52
N GLY A 256 -1.77 4.98 -17.40
CA GLY A 256 -2.53 6.19 -17.07
C GLY A 256 -4.03 5.94 -16.86
N LEU A 257 -4.43 4.73 -16.48
CA LEU A 257 -5.85 4.37 -16.27
C LEU A 257 -6.42 4.96 -14.99
N VAL A 258 -5.56 5.19 -13.99
CA VAL A 258 -5.91 5.81 -12.70
C VAL A 258 -4.73 6.65 -12.22
N HIS A 259 -5.00 7.73 -11.46
CA HIS A 259 -3.95 8.58 -10.87
C HIS A 259 -3.78 8.39 -9.36
N ALA A 260 -4.70 7.65 -8.70
CA ALA A 260 -4.55 7.29 -7.30
C ALA A 260 -5.12 5.90 -6.98
N ALA A 261 -4.47 5.22 -6.04
CA ALA A 261 -4.92 3.94 -5.53
C ALA A 261 -4.39 3.67 -4.11
N THR A 262 -5.08 2.79 -3.40
CA THR A 262 -4.67 2.29 -2.09
C THR A 262 -4.64 0.77 -2.09
N LEU A 263 -3.64 0.19 -1.43
CA LEU A 263 -3.62 -1.23 -1.07
C LEU A 263 -3.49 -1.33 0.44
N GLN A 264 -4.49 -1.94 1.07
CA GLN A 264 -4.44 -2.33 2.47
C GLN A 264 -3.96 -3.78 2.57
N VAL A 265 -2.90 -4.01 3.35
CA VAL A 265 -2.39 -5.35 3.65
C VAL A 265 -2.67 -5.63 5.12
N GLY A 266 -3.51 -6.64 5.39
CA GLY A 266 -4.00 -6.98 6.73
C GLY A 266 -5.06 -6.01 7.28
N ASP A 267 -5.50 -6.21 8.52
CA ASP A 267 -6.46 -5.36 9.25
C ASP A 267 -6.02 -5.06 10.68
N GLY A 268 -6.75 -4.22 11.41
CA GLY A 268 -6.38 -3.83 12.77
C GLY A 268 -6.35 -4.98 13.80
N LEU A 269 -7.00 -6.12 13.54
CA LEU A 269 -6.88 -7.34 14.36
C LEU A 269 -6.24 -8.44 13.52
N ASP A 270 -5.20 -8.10 12.78
CA ASP A 270 -4.59 -8.95 11.76
C ASP A 270 -4.33 -10.38 12.25
N GLN A 271 -5.16 -11.32 11.80
CA GLN A 271 -5.04 -12.73 12.12
C GLN A 271 -4.02 -13.46 11.23
N THR A 272 -3.32 -12.75 10.35
CA THR A 272 -2.37 -13.34 9.43
C THR A 272 -1.22 -14.02 10.18
N ARG A 273 -0.89 -15.24 9.75
CA ARG A 273 0.17 -16.10 10.26
C ARG A 273 1.31 -16.12 9.27
N PHE A 274 2.35 -15.34 9.54
CA PHE A 274 3.51 -15.22 8.67
C PHE A 274 4.53 -16.33 8.88
N VAL A 275 5.27 -16.67 7.82
CA VAL A 275 6.47 -17.50 7.89
C VAL A 275 7.68 -16.58 7.93
N VAL A 276 8.51 -16.70 8.97
CA VAL A 276 9.67 -15.82 9.20
C VAL A 276 10.95 -16.65 9.42
N PRO A 277 12.14 -16.11 9.13
CA PRO A 277 13.38 -16.75 9.51
C PRO A 277 13.53 -16.85 11.04
N THR A 278 14.27 -17.85 11.51
CA THR A 278 14.62 -17.99 12.93
C THR A 278 16.10 -17.71 13.17
N SER A 279 16.46 -17.33 14.39
CA SER A 279 17.85 -17.14 14.81
C SER A 279 18.68 -18.43 14.79
N ALA A 280 18.03 -19.60 14.84
CA ALA A 280 18.68 -20.91 14.78
C ALA A 280 18.89 -21.41 13.34
N GLY A 281 18.48 -20.65 12.33
CA GLY A 281 18.44 -21.08 10.92
C GLY A 281 17.11 -21.73 10.54
N GLY A 282 16.76 -21.65 9.26
CA GLY A 282 15.45 -22.11 8.76
C GLY A 282 14.32 -21.09 8.96
N THR A 283 13.08 -21.56 8.89
CA THR A 283 11.87 -20.72 9.02
C THR A 283 10.88 -21.32 10.00
N THR A 284 10.02 -20.49 10.57
CA THR A 284 8.91 -20.90 11.43
C THR A 284 7.63 -20.19 11.02
N ARG A 285 6.48 -20.82 11.25
CA ARG A 285 5.16 -20.19 11.09
C ARG A 285 4.71 -19.61 12.42
N LEU A 286 4.38 -18.33 12.41
CA LEU A 286 3.96 -17.57 13.57
C LEU A 286 2.47 -17.72 13.87
N GLY A 287 2.08 -17.30 15.08
CA GLY A 287 0.68 -17.02 15.40
C GLY A 287 0.15 -15.78 14.67
N ALA A 288 -1.04 -15.33 15.05
CA ALA A 288 -1.66 -14.12 14.50
C ALA A 288 -0.75 -12.89 14.69
N PHE A 289 -0.71 -12.02 13.68
CA PHE A 289 0.16 -10.84 13.69
C PHE A 289 -0.28 -9.80 14.74
N HIS A 290 -1.59 -9.60 14.96
CA HIS A 290 -2.06 -8.60 15.92
C HIS A 290 -1.51 -8.82 17.34
N PRO A 291 -1.62 -10.00 17.98
CA PRO A 291 -0.95 -10.28 19.26
C PRO A 291 0.56 -10.03 19.22
N ILE A 292 1.25 -10.49 18.17
CA ILE A 292 2.70 -10.30 18.01
C ILE A 292 3.07 -8.81 17.99
N SER A 293 2.25 -7.98 17.32
CA SER A 293 2.43 -6.53 17.26
C SER A 293 2.39 -5.88 18.65
N HIS A 294 1.61 -6.47 19.57
CA HIS A 294 1.49 -6.12 21.00
C HIS A 294 2.51 -6.82 21.92
N ARG A 295 3.45 -7.58 21.34
CA ARG A 295 4.37 -8.45 22.08
C ARG A 295 3.62 -9.48 22.93
N ALA A 296 2.47 -9.95 22.48
CA ALA A 296 1.58 -10.88 23.18
C ALA A 296 1.38 -12.19 22.41
N THR A 297 0.83 -13.20 23.08
CA THR A 297 0.55 -14.53 22.52
C THR A 297 -0.91 -14.73 22.09
N CYS A 298 -1.81 -13.84 22.51
CA CYS A 298 -3.25 -13.87 22.20
C CYS A 298 -3.87 -12.47 22.19
N ASP A 299 -5.04 -12.35 21.56
CA ASP A 299 -5.82 -11.11 21.57
C ASP A 299 -6.36 -10.81 22.97
N GLY A 300 -6.24 -9.56 23.42
CA GLY A 300 -6.61 -9.15 24.78
C GLY A 300 -5.61 -9.55 25.87
N CYS A 301 -4.54 -10.24 25.50
CA CYS A 301 -3.42 -10.57 26.37
C CYS A 301 -2.37 -9.44 26.29
N PHE A 302 -1.83 -9.00 27.43
CA PHE A 302 -0.83 -7.93 27.45
C PHE A 302 0.55 -8.49 27.79
N GLY A 303 1.45 -8.46 26.79
CA GLY A 303 2.84 -8.88 26.94
C GLY A 303 3.00 -10.38 27.17
N ASP A 304 3.89 -11.01 26.41
CA ASP A 304 4.52 -12.26 26.80
C ASP A 304 5.69 -11.92 27.71
N ALA A 305 5.45 -11.85 29.02
CA ALA A 305 6.49 -11.60 30.01
C ALA A 305 7.62 -12.64 29.97
N SER A 306 7.38 -13.82 29.37
CA SER A 306 8.37 -14.89 29.29
C SER A 306 9.36 -14.70 28.12
N ASN A 307 8.98 -14.00 27.04
CA ASN A 307 9.87 -13.81 25.89
C ASN A 307 9.58 -12.55 25.03
N PRO A 308 9.61 -11.34 25.60
CA PRO A 308 9.27 -10.12 24.87
C PRO A 308 10.26 -9.82 23.73
N GLY A 309 11.54 -10.20 23.88
CA GLY A 309 12.57 -10.02 22.86
C GLY A 309 12.33 -10.83 21.59
N GLN A 310 11.81 -12.06 21.73
CA GLN A 310 11.45 -12.89 20.58
C GLN A 310 10.23 -12.35 19.83
N MET A 311 9.21 -11.88 20.54
CA MET A 311 8.03 -11.28 19.89
C MET A 311 8.39 -9.99 19.13
N ALA A 312 9.32 -9.19 19.67
CA ALA A 312 9.85 -8.01 18.97
C ALA A 312 10.63 -8.39 17.71
N GLU A 313 11.43 -9.48 17.76
CA GLU A 313 12.09 -10.04 16.58
C GLU A 313 11.08 -10.51 15.53
N TYR A 314 10.03 -11.23 15.93
CA TYR A 314 8.98 -11.69 15.01
C TYR A 314 8.26 -10.52 14.33
N HIS A 315 7.88 -9.47 15.07
CA HIS A 315 7.31 -8.27 14.48
C HIS A 315 8.28 -7.63 13.49
N HIS A 316 9.55 -7.48 13.85
CA HIS A 316 10.58 -6.96 12.95
C HIS A 316 10.69 -7.77 11.64
N GLN A 317 10.63 -9.10 11.70
CA GLN A 317 10.64 -9.93 10.49
C GLN A 317 9.38 -9.72 9.64
N ILE A 318 8.22 -9.45 10.25
CA ILE A 318 6.99 -9.09 9.54
C ILE A 318 7.09 -7.70 8.89
N ASP A 319 7.74 -6.72 9.54
CA ASP A 319 8.04 -5.42 8.93
C ASP A 319 8.90 -5.60 7.67
N ARG A 320 9.89 -6.50 7.72
CA ARG A 320 10.72 -6.83 6.55
C ARG A 320 9.91 -7.48 5.42
N ILE A 321 8.90 -8.29 5.73
CA ILE A 321 7.96 -8.83 4.71
C ILE A 321 7.23 -7.70 3.99
N HIS A 322 6.68 -6.73 4.74
CA HIS A 322 5.98 -5.59 4.16
C HIS A 322 6.92 -4.66 3.40
N ALA A 323 8.14 -4.42 3.88
CA ALA A 323 9.16 -3.68 3.16
C ALA A 323 9.49 -4.35 1.81
N ARG A 324 9.58 -5.69 1.76
CA ARG A 324 9.77 -6.46 0.51
C ARG A 324 8.57 -6.38 -0.42
N LEU A 325 7.34 -6.34 0.10
CA LEU A 325 6.14 -6.09 -0.72
C LEU A 325 6.16 -4.67 -1.32
N PHE A 326 6.53 -3.67 -0.54
CA PHE A 326 6.68 -2.31 -1.05
C PHE A 326 7.80 -2.22 -2.09
N LYS A 327 8.96 -2.84 -1.84
CA LYS A 327 10.06 -2.98 -2.82
C LYS A 327 9.58 -3.64 -4.11
N TYR A 328 8.80 -4.71 -4.01
CA TYR A 328 8.27 -5.41 -5.17
C TYR A 328 7.44 -4.48 -6.06
N PHE A 329 6.61 -3.62 -5.45
CA PHE A 329 5.88 -2.60 -6.21
C PHE A 329 6.83 -1.61 -6.90
N LEU A 330 7.86 -1.13 -6.19
CA LEU A 330 8.87 -0.25 -6.78
C LEU A 330 9.61 -0.94 -7.93
N ASP A 331 9.91 -2.23 -7.84
CA ASP A 331 10.47 -3.02 -8.94
C ASP A 331 9.54 -3.05 -10.16
N GLN A 332 8.22 -3.21 -9.96
CA GLN A 332 7.26 -3.17 -11.06
C GLN A 332 7.15 -1.77 -11.71
N LEU A 333 7.23 -0.70 -10.92
CA LEU A 333 7.26 0.68 -11.43
C LEU A 333 8.58 1.00 -12.13
N SER A 334 9.71 0.51 -11.60
CA SER A 334 11.06 0.72 -12.12
C SER A 334 11.23 0.07 -13.49
N ALA A 335 10.74 -1.17 -13.65
CA ALA A 335 10.69 -1.86 -14.93
C ALA A 335 9.92 -1.10 -16.02
N ARG A 336 9.02 -0.18 -15.62
CA ARG A 336 8.23 0.68 -16.51
C ARG A 336 8.80 2.10 -16.65
N GLY A 337 9.85 2.44 -15.89
CA GLY A 337 10.44 3.78 -15.89
C GLY A 337 9.57 4.88 -15.26
N ILE A 338 8.63 4.51 -14.38
CA ILE A 338 7.62 5.44 -13.82
C ILE A 338 7.77 5.72 -12.32
N VAL A 339 8.82 5.21 -11.64
CA VAL A 339 9.03 5.42 -10.18
C VAL A 339 9.00 6.90 -9.82
N ASP A 340 9.68 7.75 -10.60
CA ASP A 340 9.77 9.19 -10.33
C ASP A 340 8.59 10.00 -10.85
N GLN A 341 7.69 9.42 -11.64
CA GLN A 341 6.56 10.15 -12.21
C GLN A 341 5.44 10.40 -11.19
N GLY A 342 5.50 9.75 -10.02
CA GLY A 342 4.55 9.90 -8.93
C GLY A 342 5.21 9.71 -7.56
N VAL A 343 4.36 9.46 -6.56
CA VAL A 343 4.81 9.22 -5.18
C VAL A 343 4.13 7.95 -4.66
N SER A 344 4.93 6.94 -4.38
CA SER A 344 4.49 5.72 -3.70
C SER A 344 4.69 5.88 -2.20
N CYS A 345 3.69 5.50 -1.39
CA CYS A 345 3.74 5.65 0.06
C CYS A 345 3.50 4.32 0.78
N TRP A 346 4.35 4.00 1.76
CA TRP A 346 4.13 2.97 2.76
C TRP A 346 3.85 3.61 4.13
N CYS A 347 2.68 3.31 4.70
CA CYS A 347 2.16 3.91 5.94
C CYS A 347 1.54 2.88 6.89
N PHE A 348 1.22 3.32 8.11
CA PHE A 348 0.84 2.49 9.27
C PHE A 348 -0.30 3.14 10.05
N ASP A 349 -1.08 2.35 10.79
CA ASP A 349 -2.19 2.87 11.62
C ASP A 349 -1.69 3.59 12.86
N ILE A 350 -0.61 3.08 13.43
CA ILE A 350 -0.03 3.49 14.70
C ILE A 350 1.48 3.37 14.58
N SER A 351 2.24 3.92 15.51
CA SER A 351 3.70 3.86 15.43
C SER A 351 4.26 2.54 15.97
N ASN A 352 3.76 2.06 17.12
CA ASN A 352 4.35 0.92 17.82
C ASN A 352 3.30 0.10 18.60
N LYS A 353 3.77 -0.83 19.44
CA LYS A 353 2.95 -1.76 20.25
C LYS A 353 1.96 -1.10 21.22
N PHE A 354 2.16 0.16 21.61
CA PHE A 354 1.31 0.84 22.60
C PHE A 354 0.16 1.63 21.99
N HIS A 355 -0.11 1.43 20.69
CA HIS A 355 -1.05 2.28 19.94
C HIS A 355 -0.65 3.75 19.89
N ASP A 356 0.65 4.05 20.04
CA ASP A 356 1.16 5.41 19.97
C ASP A 356 0.82 6.05 18.62
N THR A 357 0.37 7.30 18.68
CA THR A 357 -0.02 8.10 17.51
C THR A 357 1.06 9.11 17.11
N THR A 358 2.23 9.04 17.74
CA THR A 358 3.37 9.92 17.47
C THR A 358 4.49 9.17 16.77
N ASN A 359 5.24 9.87 15.93
CA ASN A 359 6.32 9.29 15.12
C ASN A 359 5.86 8.09 14.27
N VAL A 360 4.65 8.19 13.71
CA VAL A 360 4.08 7.17 12.82
C VAL A 360 4.89 7.17 11.51
N PRO A 361 5.37 6.00 11.03
CA PRO A 361 6.21 6.00 9.85
C PRO A 361 5.48 6.33 8.55
N TYR A 362 6.12 7.14 7.71
CA TYR A 362 5.77 7.32 6.31
C TYR A 362 7.02 7.18 5.45
N ILE A 363 7.05 6.15 4.61
CA ILE A 363 8.13 5.90 3.66
C ILE A 363 7.63 6.25 2.28
N LEU A 364 8.15 7.31 1.68
CA LEU A 364 7.81 7.72 0.33
C LEU A 364 8.89 7.25 -0.64
N ALA A 365 8.50 6.93 -1.86
CA ALA A 365 9.39 6.63 -2.97
C ALA A 365 8.93 7.35 -4.23
N GLY A 366 9.86 7.93 -4.98
CA GLY A 366 9.59 8.71 -6.18
C GLY A 366 9.55 10.22 -5.92
N SER A 367 10.06 10.98 -6.88
CA SER A 367 10.19 12.44 -6.77
C SER A 367 8.96 13.24 -7.19
N GLY A 368 7.90 12.60 -7.72
CA GLY A 368 6.72 13.32 -8.25
C GLY A 368 7.11 14.33 -9.33
N ASN A 369 7.82 13.87 -10.36
CA ASN A 369 8.41 14.67 -11.44
C ASN A 369 9.38 15.75 -10.94
N GLY A 370 10.21 15.41 -9.95
CA GLY A 370 11.20 16.32 -9.38
C GLY A 370 10.63 17.37 -8.41
N TYR A 371 9.35 17.29 -8.03
CA TYR A 371 8.78 18.17 -7.01
C TYR A 371 9.38 17.90 -5.61
N LEU A 372 9.66 16.64 -5.31
CA LEU A 372 10.24 16.19 -4.05
C LEU A 372 11.74 15.96 -4.19
N LYS A 373 12.51 16.37 -3.18
CA LYS A 373 13.84 15.81 -2.91
C LYS A 373 13.67 14.32 -2.63
N THR A 374 14.70 13.52 -2.91
CA THR A 374 14.77 12.09 -2.58
C THR A 374 16.16 11.76 -2.06
N GLY A 375 16.35 10.53 -1.57
CA GLY A 375 17.64 10.12 -1.00
C GLY A 375 17.86 10.65 0.40
N GLN A 376 16.82 10.73 1.23
CA GLN A 376 16.95 11.33 2.56
C GLN A 376 16.07 10.70 3.65
N VAL A 377 16.54 10.83 4.88
CA VAL A 377 15.81 10.61 6.13
C VAL A 377 15.57 11.97 6.79
N VAL A 378 14.32 12.37 6.90
CA VAL A 378 13.93 13.67 7.49
C VAL A 378 13.15 13.44 8.78
N ASN A 379 13.40 14.27 9.79
CA ASN A 379 12.56 14.34 10.98
C ASN A 379 11.77 15.64 10.95
N VAL A 380 10.45 15.55 10.90
CA VAL A 380 9.55 16.71 10.79
C VAL A 380 9.05 17.22 12.15
N GLY A 381 9.63 16.73 13.25
CA GLY A 381 9.50 17.36 14.57
C GLY A 381 8.10 17.34 15.18
N GLY A 382 7.32 16.27 14.96
CA GLY A 382 5.96 16.15 15.49
C GLY A 382 4.89 16.81 14.62
N SER A 383 5.16 17.03 13.33
CA SER A 383 4.18 17.60 12.41
C SER A 383 2.94 16.71 12.32
N ALA A 384 1.76 17.34 12.33
CA ALA A 384 0.55 16.67 11.89
C ALA A 384 0.72 16.20 10.44
N HIS A 385 0.16 15.02 10.15
CA HIS A 385 0.28 14.35 8.86
C HIS A 385 -0.38 15.09 7.69
N ASN A 386 -1.26 16.06 7.94
CA ASN A 386 -1.88 16.87 6.88
C ASN A 386 -0.87 17.63 6.03
N ARG A 387 0.22 18.14 6.63
CA ARG A 387 1.27 18.85 5.88
C ARG A 387 2.02 17.92 4.93
N LEU A 388 2.20 16.65 5.31
CA LEU A 388 2.75 15.63 4.43
C LEU A 388 1.81 15.36 3.25
N PHE A 389 0.50 15.31 3.51
CA PHE A 389 -0.50 15.12 2.46
C PHE A 389 -0.59 16.30 1.49
N ASN A 390 -0.54 17.54 1.99
CA ASN A 390 -0.41 18.73 1.14
C ASN A 390 0.80 18.58 0.19
N THR A 391 1.96 18.19 0.73
CA THR A 391 3.18 17.96 -0.05
C THR A 391 2.99 16.88 -1.14
N ILE A 392 2.38 15.75 -0.80
CA ILE A 392 2.12 14.65 -1.76
C ILE A 392 1.11 15.09 -2.84
N ILE A 393 0.01 15.75 -2.45
CA ILE A 393 -1.00 16.28 -3.40
C ILE A 393 -0.36 17.25 -4.38
N ASN A 394 0.50 18.16 -3.91
CA ASN A 394 1.15 19.11 -4.80
C ASN A 394 2.15 18.44 -5.74
N ALA A 395 2.81 17.36 -5.30
CA ALA A 395 3.71 16.55 -6.13
C ALA A 395 3.00 15.81 -7.27
N THR A 396 1.68 15.57 -7.17
CA THR A 396 0.90 14.99 -8.28
C THR A 396 0.43 16.03 -9.31
N GLY A 397 0.70 17.31 -9.07
CA GLY A 397 0.22 18.40 -9.93
C GLY A 397 -1.17 18.92 -9.58
N VAL A 398 -1.86 18.34 -8.60
CA VAL A 398 -3.14 18.87 -8.10
C VAL A 398 -2.94 20.25 -7.47
N ARG A 399 -3.87 21.16 -7.74
CA ARG A 399 -3.86 22.55 -7.27
C ARG A 399 -5.23 22.94 -6.71
N GLN A 400 -5.26 24.04 -5.96
CA GLN A 400 -6.51 24.70 -5.59
C GLN A 400 -7.19 25.29 -6.85
N ALA A 401 -8.47 25.64 -6.75
CA ALA A 401 -9.21 26.28 -7.84
C ALA A 401 -8.57 27.61 -8.30
N SER A 402 -7.86 28.30 -7.40
CA SER A 402 -7.09 29.52 -7.70
C SER A 402 -5.79 29.26 -8.48
N GLY A 403 -5.41 28.00 -8.70
CA GLY A 403 -4.11 27.59 -9.26
C GLY A 403 -2.98 27.53 -8.22
N ALA A 404 -3.23 27.94 -6.97
CA ALA A 404 -2.25 27.85 -5.88
C ALA A 404 -1.97 26.41 -5.44
N LEU A 405 -0.85 26.22 -4.74
CA LEU A 405 -0.54 24.96 -4.07
C LEU A 405 -1.59 24.64 -3.01
N VAL A 406 -1.94 23.36 -2.86
CA VAL A 406 -2.81 22.88 -1.79
C VAL A 406 -2.06 23.00 -0.46
N ASP A 407 -2.67 23.69 0.50
CA ASP A 407 -2.10 23.95 1.83
C ASP A 407 -3.08 23.64 2.97
N ASP A 408 -4.29 23.18 2.64
CA ASP A 408 -5.43 23.08 3.56
C ASP A 408 -6.10 21.69 3.57
N PHE A 409 -5.42 20.65 3.08
CA PHE A 409 -5.93 19.28 3.20
C PHE A 409 -6.02 18.85 4.67
N GLY A 410 -7.01 18.01 5.00
CA GLY A 410 -7.28 17.53 6.36
C GLY A 410 -8.27 18.38 7.15
N ASP A 411 -8.31 18.16 8.47
CA ASP A 411 -9.17 18.94 9.38
C ASP A 411 -8.70 20.40 9.47
N ALA A 412 -9.67 21.33 9.46
CA ALA A 412 -9.41 22.77 9.44
C ALA A 412 -8.66 23.29 10.69
N SER A 413 -8.63 22.55 11.80
CA SER A 413 -7.85 22.94 12.98
C SER A 413 -6.35 22.65 12.85
N LEU A 414 -5.91 21.92 11.82
CA LEU A 414 -4.51 21.57 11.64
C LEU A 414 -3.70 22.70 10.99
N PRO A 415 -2.39 22.80 11.29
CA PRO A 415 -1.52 23.78 10.64
C PRO A 415 -1.48 23.58 9.12
N LYS A 416 -1.65 24.68 8.38
CA LYS A 416 -1.59 24.68 6.92
C LYS A 416 -0.16 24.52 6.38
N GLY A 417 -0.07 24.25 5.09
CA GLY A 417 1.18 24.26 4.32
C GLY A 417 1.81 22.88 4.12
N GLU A 418 3.01 22.90 3.54
CA GLU A 418 3.76 21.70 3.15
C GLU A 418 4.89 21.38 4.14
N VAL A 419 5.44 20.17 4.06
CA VAL A 419 6.71 19.81 4.69
C VAL A 419 7.86 20.33 3.81
N THR A 420 8.40 21.51 4.15
CA THR A 420 9.42 22.19 3.35
C THR A 420 10.70 21.36 3.13
N ALA A 421 11.08 20.51 4.10
CA ALA A 421 12.25 19.64 3.99
C ALA A 421 12.16 18.61 2.84
N LEU A 422 10.95 18.31 2.36
CA LEU A 422 10.73 17.36 1.26
C LEU A 422 10.74 18.03 -0.12
N LYS A 423 10.65 19.35 -0.22
CA LYS A 423 10.57 20.05 -1.51
C LYS A 423 11.94 20.21 -2.17
N ALA A 424 12.02 19.96 -3.47
CA ALA A 424 13.22 20.13 -4.31
C ALA A 424 13.78 21.56 -4.25
#